data_AF-A0A3M0A226-F1
#
_entry.id   AF-A0A3M0A226-F1
#
_cell.length_a   1.000
_cell.length_b   1.000
_cell.length_c   1.000
_cell.angle_alpha   90.00
_cell.angle_beta   90.00
_cell.angle_gamma   90.00
#
_symmetry.space_group_name_H-M   'P 1'
#
loop_
_entity.id
_entity.type
_entity.pdbx_description
1 polymer ?
#
loop_
_entity_poly.entity_id
_entity_poly.type
_entity_poly.pdbx_seq_one_letter_code
_entity_poly.pdbx_strand_id
1 'polypeptide(L)'
;MQEANKDKKQTELVDVANIERPSEKEIKKLKTKKRVLTTFLIGGIIATFISVIAIPLSLNKKDKRLIRIAQEDNTSSLNLRNTEIIETISEGTEENPKKSILIITMDKKTNIANKIFALESKELTTGVNLTFTPPFIKRKITPRFKGQDLNTFYDTYYGKEKASLSVNHEEIETNKLKNVATFDLVDFFTKYHKSINKNLVGVQLQESLNKFLTYTTFKQLSSISTSFTFVGKKDEKFIYNDMMPNLSGITIINFIQDVINQIKRSRFFKNKWISYESEKSKIDPYVLIKEAKFSYLIKSNEEITNISDLNFDAKVVIEVTNPDFKE
;
A
#
# COMPACT_ATOMS: atom_id res chain seq x y z
N MET A 1 70.66 31.57 -28.53
CA MET A 1 69.31 32.15 -28.55
C MET A 1 68.61 31.70 -29.82
N GLN A 2 67.51 30.95 -29.65
CA GLN A 2 66.32 30.84 -30.51
C GLN A 2 66.57 30.64 -32.02
N GLU A 3 66.59 29.39 -32.52
CA GLU A 3 65.43 28.58 -32.96
C GLU A 3 64.52 29.23 -34.01
N ALA A 4 64.62 28.75 -35.24
CA ALA A 4 63.51 28.17 -36.01
C ALA A 4 64.07 27.62 -37.34
N ASN A 5 64.32 26.30 -37.39
CA ASN A 5 64.81 25.63 -38.59
C ASN A 5 63.61 25.10 -39.40
N LYS A 6 63.43 25.65 -40.59
CA LYS A 6 62.42 25.25 -41.58
C LYS A 6 63.16 24.74 -42.81
N ASP A 7 62.60 23.68 -43.40
CA ASP A 7 62.94 23.07 -44.69
C ASP A 7 64.24 22.28 -44.83
N LYS A 8 64.07 20.97 -45.10
CA LYS A 8 64.85 20.27 -46.13
C LYS A 8 64.02 19.11 -46.72
N LYS A 9 63.68 19.28 -47.99
CA LYS A 9 63.38 18.21 -48.96
C LYS A 9 64.66 17.46 -49.35
N GLN A 10 64.46 16.36 -50.10
CA GLN A 10 65.39 15.55 -50.94
C GLN A 10 65.86 14.23 -50.29
N THR A 11 65.85 13.06 -50.95
CA THR A 11 65.33 12.57 -52.25
C THR A 11 65.29 11.02 -52.18
N GLU A 12 64.40 10.42 -52.96
CA GLU A 12 64.55 9.14 -53.71
C GLU A 12 65.19 7.89 -53.09
N LEU A 13 64.44 6.78 -53.18
CA LEU A 13 64.92 5.55 -53.81
C LEU A 13 63.76 4.87 -54.55
N VAL A 14 63.96 4.72 -55.85
CA VAL A 14 63.16 3.98 -56.84
C VAL A 14 63.50 2.49 -56.70
N ASP A 15 62.52 1.57 -56.70
CA ASP A 15 62.26 0.70 -57.86
C ASP A 15 61.18 -0.36 -57.60
N VAL A 16 60.58 -0.78 -58.71
CA VAL A 16 59.32 -1.50 -58.85
C VAL A 16 59.50 -3.01 -58.67
N ALA A 17 58.59 -3.66 -57.93
CA ALA A 17 58.34 -5.09 -58.08
C ALA A 17 56.82 -5.38 -58.04
N ASN A 18 56.34 -5.90 -59.17
CA ASN A 18 54.99 -6.37 -59.43
C ASN A 18 54.43 -7.22 -58.28
N ILE A 19 53.39 -6.72 -57.61
CA ILE A 19 52.44 -7.56 -56.89
C ILE A 19 51.23 -7.68 -57.81
N GLU A 20 51.02 -8.90 -58.33
CA GLU A 20 49.87 -9.29 -59.13
C GLU A 20 48.59 -8.71 -58.52
N ARG A 21 47.87 -7.90 -59.30
CA ARG A 21 46.55 -7.43 -58.89
C ARG A 21 45.61 -8.64 -58.93
N PRO A 22 45.04 -9.08 -57.79
CA PRO A 22 44.11 -10.20 -57.78
C PRO A 22 42.94 -9.90 -58.71
N SER A 23 42.52 -10.91 -59.47
CA SER A 23 41.44 -10.74 -60.45
C SER A 23 40.15 -10.24 -59.77
N GLU A 24 39.32 -9.49 -60.51
CA GLU A 24 38.10 -8.87 -59.95
C GLU A 24 37.12 -9.90 -59.32
N LYS A 25 37.19 -11.16 -59.77
CA LYS A 25 36.45 -12.30 -59.21
C LYS A 25 36.99 -12.76 -57.85
N GLU A 26 38.29 -12.68 -57.62
CA GLU A 26 38.93 -13.03 -56.34
C GLU A 26 38.77 -11.93 -55.29
N ILE A 27 38.83 -10.65 -55.70
CA ILE A 27 38.53 -9.52 -54.82
C ILE A 27 37.07 -9.58 -54.33
N LYS A 28 36.12 -9.94 -55.20
CA LYS A 28 34.71 -10.14 -54.81
C LYS A 28 34.57 -11.32 -53.84
N LYS A 29 35.19 -12.48 -54.09
CA LYS A 29 35.15 -13.63 -53.16
C LYS A 29 35.79 -13.34 -51.79
N LEU A 30 36.89 -12.60 -51.72
CA LEU A 30 37.54 -12.16 -50.47
C LEU A 30 36.69 -11.15 -49.70
N LYS A 31 36.06 -10.19 -50.39
CA LYS A 31 35.12 -9.23 -49.76
C LYS A 31 33.86 -9.93 -49.22
N THR A 32 33.33 -10.94 -49.92
CA THR A 32 32.17 -11.71 -49.45
C THR A 32 32.51 -12.60 -48.26
N LYS A 33 33.68 -13.27 -48.24
CA LYS A 33 34.13 -14.04 -47.06
C LYS A 33 34.35 -13.15 -45.83
N LYS A 34 34.95 -11.97 -45.98
CA LYS A 34 35.12 -11.00 -44.88
C LYS A 34 33.77 -10.48 -44.35
N ARG A 35 32.79 -10.22 -45.23
CA ARG A 35 31.44 -9.78 -44.85
C ARG A 35 30.66 -10.89 -44.13
N VAL A 36 30.67 -12.13 -44.63
CA VAL A 36 29.98 -13.25 -43.98
C VAL A 36 30.58 -13.54 -42.59
N LEU A 37 31.90 -13.46 -42.44
CA LEU A 37 32.56 -13.66 -41.15
C LEU A 37 32.23 -12.53 -40.16
N THR A 38 32.18 -11.26 -40.59
CA THR A 38 31.74 -10.15 -39.72
C THR A 38 30.24 -10.20 -39.42
N THR A 39 29.38 -10.62 -40.34
CA THR A 39 27.94 -10.78 -40.06
C THR A 39 27.67 -11.96 -39.11
N PHE A 40 28.42 -13.06 -39.21
CA PHE A 40 28.35 -14.17 -38.24
C PHE A 40 28.96 -13.82 -36.88
N LEU A 41 30.07 -13.07 -36.84
CA LEU A 41 30.67 -12.61 -35.58
C LEU A 41 29.80 -11.55 -34.90
N ILE A 42 29.27 -10.57 -35.64
CA ILE A 42 28.39 -9.53 -35.08
C ILE A 42 27.02 -10.10 -34.72
N GLY A 43 26.43 -10.94 -35.58
CA GLY A 43 25.18 -11.65 -35.28
C GLY A 43 25.33 -12.62 -34.11
N GLY A 44 26.46 -13.33 -34.04
CA GLY A 44 26.84 -14.19 -32.93
C GLY A 44 27.01 -13.39 -31.64
N ILE A 45 27.82 -12.32 -31.63
CA ILE A 45 28.03 -11.46 -30.46
C ILE A 45 26.72 -10.82 -29.99
N ILE A 46 25.86 -10.35 -30.90
CA ILE A 46 24.53 -9.82 -30.55
C ILE A 46 23.65 -10.92 -29.95
N ALA A 47 23.63 -12.12 -30.53
CA ALA A 47 22.88 -13.25 -29.99
C ALA A 47 23.41 -13.69 -28.62
N THR A 48 24.73 -13.68 -28.40
CA THR A 48 25.33 -14.00 -27.10
C THR A 48 25.08 -12.89 -26.07
N PHE A 49 25.12 -11.61 -26.46
CA PHE A 49 24.72 -10.49 -25.59
C PHE A 49 23.24 -10.56 -25.22
N ILE A 50 22.35 -10.89 -26.16
CA ILE A 50 20.93 -11.15 -25.87
C ILE A 50 20.79 -12.37 -24.94
N SER A 51 21.56 -13.43 -25.15
CA SER A 51 21.52 -14.64 -24.32
C SER A 51 22.08 -14.46 -22.90
N VAL A 52 23.11 -13.63 -22.73
CA VAL A 52 23.80 -13.41 -21.45
C VAL A 52 23.20 -12.24 -20.66
N ILE A 53 22.65 -11.24 -21.36
CA ILE A 53 22.07 -10.04 -20.73
C ILE A 53 20.54 -10.12 -20.75
N ALA A 54 19.93 -10.34 -21.92
CA ALA A 54 18.47 -10.27 -22.04
C ALA A 54 17.74 -11.51 -21.51
N ILE A 55 18.29 -12.73 -21.64
CA ILE A 55 17.67 -13.94 -21.04
C ILE A 55 17.72 -13.87 -19.51
N PRO A 56 18.86 -13.58 -18.85
CA PRO A 56 18.86 -13.35 -17.41
C PRO A 56 18.07 -12.12 -17.00
N LEU A 57 17.99 -11.02 -17.77
CA LEU A 57 17.14 -9.87 -17.40
C LEU A 57 15.64 -10.10 -17.68
N SER A 58 15.26 -11.00 -18.59
CA SER A 58 13.86 -11.35 -18.86
C SER A 58 13.35 -12.46 -17.95
N LEU A 59 14.23 -13.38 -17.53
CA LEU A 59 13.93 -14.44 -16.55
C LEU A 59 14.17 -13.96 -15.09
N ASN A 60 15.16 -13.11 -14.82
CA ASN A 60 15.33 -12.35 -13.55
C ASN A 60 14.74 -10.95 -13.62
N LYS A 61 13.78 -10.70 -14.52
CA LYS A 61 12.79 -9.66 -14.23
C LYS A 61 12.09 -10.17 -12.99
N LYS A 62 12.60 -9.76 -11.80
CA LYS A 62 11.91 -9.84 -10.52
C LYS A 62 10.48 -9.57 -10.85
N ASP A 63 9.70 -10.64 -10.75
CA ASP A 63 8.47 -10.76 -11.48
C ASP A 63 7.51 -9.76 -10.84
N LYS A 64 7.54 -8.52 -11.34
CA LYS A 64 6.72 -7.42 -10.85
C LYS A 64 5.26 -7.75 -11.10
N ARG A 65 4.97 -8.76 -11.93
CA ARG A 65 3.66 -9.35 -12.13
C ARG A 65 3.32 -10.37 -11.04
N LEU A 66 4.21 -11.28 -10.65
CA LEU A 66 3.97 -12.15 -9.47
C LEU A 66 3.93 -11.37 -8.16
N ILE A 67 4.73 -10.30 -8.01
CA ILE A 67 4.62 -9.38 -6.87
C ILE A 67 3.32 -8.58 -6.94
N ARG A 68 2.80 -8.23 -8.14
CA ARG A 68 1.47 -7.61 -8.27
C ARG A 68 0.34 -8.59 -7.96
N ILE A 69 0.47 -9.85 -8.35
CA ILE A 69 -0.53 -10.90 -8.05
C ILE A 69 -0.46 -11.33 -6.57
N ALA A 70 0.70 -11.20 -5.92
CA ALA A 70 0.85 -11.36 -4.47
C ALA A 70 0.51 -10.08 -3.67
N GLN A 71 0.42 -8.91 -4.32
CA GLN A 71 0.01 -7.63 -3.72
C GLN A 71 -1.43 -7.22 -4.07
N GLU A 72 -2.06 -7.85 -5.05
CA GLU A 72 -3.51 -7.87 -5.24
C GLU A 72 -4.10 -8.80 -4.18
N ASP A 73 -4.01 -8.29 -2.97
CA ASP A 73 -4.73 -8.66 -1.76
C ASP A 73 -6.01 -9.46 -2.08
N ASN A 74 -5.96 -10.77 -1.82
CA ASN A 74 -7.16 -11.63 -1.80
C ASN A 74 -8.23 -11.12 -0.81
N THR A 75 -7.91 -10.12 0.02
CA THR A 75 -8.86 -9.38 0.87
C THR A 75 -9.88 -8.56 0.08
N SER A 76 -9.62 -8.21 -1.17
CA SER A 76 -10.62 -7.60 -2.06
C SER A 76 -11.86 -8.49 -2.24
N SER A 77 -11.73 -9.81 -2.02
CA SER A 77 -12.82 -10.79 -2.01
C SER A 77 -13.59 -10.89 -0.68
N LEU A 78 -13.12 -10.23 0.39
CA LEU A 78 -13.87 -10.11 1.64
C LEU A 78 -15.04 -9.15 1.38
N ASN A 79 -16.15 -9.71 0.92
CA ASN A 79 -17.37 -8.97 0.65
C ASN A 79 -17.97 -8.48 1.98
N LEU A 80 -17.58 -7.27 2.41
CA LEU A 80 -18.00 -6.62 3.65
C LEU A 80 -19.28 -5.80 3.44
N ARG A 81 -20.29 -6.35 2.72
CA ARG A 81 -21.38 -5.57 2.11
C ARG A 81 -22.51 -5.09 3.03
N ASN A 82 -22.39 -5.25 4.34
CA ASN A 82 -23.45 -4.84 5.27
C ASN A 82 -23.18 -3.43 5.80
N THR A 83 -23.36 -2.44 4.92
CA THR A 83 -23.15 -1.02 5.23
C THR A 83 -24.49 -0.30 5.33
N GLU A 84 -24.77 0.33 6.48
CA GLU A 84 -25.92 1.24 6.66
C GLU A 84 -25.48 2.68 6.36
N ILE A 85 -26.33 3.41 5.64
CA ILE A 85 -26.06 4.76 5.16
C ILE A 85 -27.24 5.67 5.48
N ILE A 86 -26.97 6.77 6.18
CA ILE A 86 -27.94 7.82 6.47
C ILE A 86 -27.40 9.12 5.90
N GLU A 87 -28.17 9.78 5.03
CA GLU A 87 -27.88 11.11 4.49
C GLU A 87 -28.88 12.12 5.07
N THR A 88 -28.38 13.17 5.72
CA THR A 88 -29.18 14.31 6.20
C THR A 88 -28.70 15.59 5.54
N ILE A 89 -29.61 16.43 5.09
CA ILE A 89 -29.29 17.68 4.38
C ILE A 89 -29.68 18.85 5.27
N SER A 90 -28.75 19.79 5.49
CA SER A 90 -29.08 21.08 6.07
C SER A 90 -29.63 22.00 4.98
N GLU A 91 -30.63 22.80 5.33
CA GLU A 91 -30.97 23.98 4.52
C GLU A 91 -29.83 24.99 4.65
N GLY A 92 -29.45 25.61 3.53
CA GLY A 92 -28.35 26.57 3.48
C GLY A 92 -28.87 27.99 3.31
N THR A 93 -28.17 28.97 3.88
CA THR A 93 -28.34 30.41 3.67
C THR A 93 -27.03 30.99 3.11
N GLU A 94 -27.03 32.24 2.61
CA GLU A 94 -25.79 32.92 2.15
C GLU A 94 -24.66 32.86 3.18
N GLU A 95 -24.97 32.97 4.47
CA GLU A 95 -23.98 32.88 5.55
C GLU A 95 -23.60 31.44 5.95
N ASN A 96 -24.43 30.45 5.63
CA ASN A 96 -24.22 29.05 5.98
C ASN A 96 -24.43 28.15 4.74
N PRO A 97 -23.34 27.73 4.06
CA PRO A 97 -23.46 26.94 2.85
C PRO A 97 -24.25 25.66 3.11
N LYS A 98 -25.02 25.23 2.11
CA LYS A 98 -25.78 23.99 2.17
C LYS A 98 -24.83 22.80 2.39
N LYS A 99 -25.13 21.96 3.39
CA LYS A 99 -24.32 20.80 3.78
C LYS A 99 -25.13 19.50 3.74
N SER A 100 -24.42 18.40 3.51
CA SER A 100 -24.94 17.04 3.57
C SER A 100 -24.07 16.29 4.57
N ILE A 101 -24.71 15.69 5.56
CA ILE A 101 -24.06 14.82 6.54
C ILE A 101 -24.33 13.38 6.14
N LEU A 102 -23.26 12.66 5.83
CA LEU A 102 -23.28 11.24 5.54
C LEU A 102 -22.79 10.48 6.77
N ILE A 103 -23.64 9.62 7.31
CA ILE A 103 -23.28 8.66 8.36
C ILE A 103 -23.25 7.29 7.72
N ILE A 104 -22.07 6.66 7.73
CA ILE A 104 -21.83 5.37 7.09
C ILE A 104 -21.29 4.44 8.16
N THR A 105 -22.02 3.35 8.42
CA THR A 105 -21.66 2.36 9.43
C THR A 105 -21.61 0.98 8.81
N MET A 106 -20.70 0.14 9.30
CA MET A 106 -20.63 -1.26 8.93
C MET A 106 -21.17 -2.12 10.07
N ASP A 107 -22.15 -2.97 9.79
CA ASP A 107 -22.78 -3.82 10.82
C ASP A 107 -21.80 -4.89 11.32
N LYS A 108 -21.75 -5.05 12.65
CA LYS A 108 -20.89 -5.96 13.42
C LYS A 108 -21.14 -7.45 13.14
N LYS A 109 -22.17 -7.80 12.37
CA LYS A 109 -22.64 -9.18 12.19
C LYS A 109 -21.88 -10.01 11.15
N THR A 110 -21.01 -9.39 10.36
CA THR A 110 -20.30 -10.11 9.30
C THR A 110 -19.06 -10.80 9.87
N ASN A 111 -19.17 -12.08 10.20
CA ASN A 111 -18.05 -12.90 10.61
C ASN A 111 -17.15 -13.27 9.41
N ILE A 112 -15.88 -12.88 9.49
CA ILE A 112 -14.84 -13.10 8.47
C ILE A 112 -13.73 -14.05 8.93
N ALA A 113 -13.83 -14.69 10.10
CA ALA A 113 -12.81 -15.57 10.67
C ALA A 113 -12.37 -16.68 9.70
N ASN A 114 -13.33 -17.42 9.14
CA ASN A 114 -13.09 -18.56 8.23
C ASN A 114 -12.47 -18.16 6.89
N LYS A 115 -12.49 -16.86 6.53
CA LYS A 115 -11.86 -16.35 5.31
C LYS A 115 -10.43 -15.86 5.55
N ILE A 116 -10.05 -15.70 6.81
CA ILE A 116 -8.81 -15.02 7.23
C ILE A 116 -7.82 -16.01 7.84
N PHE A 117 -8.27 -16.89 8.73
CA PHE A 117 -7.40 -17.85 9.38
C PHE A 117 -7.33 -19.15 8.60
N ALA A 118 -6.16 -19.78 8.61
CA ALA A 118 -6.02 -21.14 8.09
C ALA A 118 -6.88 -22.11 8.92
N LEU A 119 -7.46 -23.11 8.24
CA LEU A 119 -8.27 -24.16 8.89
C LEU A 119 -7.41 -25.10 9.74
N GLU A 120 -6.16 -25.32 9.35
CA GLU A 120 -5.24 -26.20 10.04
C GLU A 120 -4.36 -25.43 11.03
N SER A 121 -4.45 -25.83 12.30
CA SER A 121 -3.62 -25.34 13.38
C SER A 121 -2.25 -26.00 13.39
N LYS A 122 -1.22 -25.23 13.71
CA LYS A 122 0.14 -25.76 13.89
C LYS A 122 0.45 -25.91 15.37
N GLU A 123 1.06 -27.04 15.74
CA GLU A 123 1.56 -27.25 17.09
C GLU A 123 2.76 -26.34 17.35
N LEU A 124 2.78 -25.68 18.51
CA LEU A 124 3.90 -24.86 18.94
C LEU A 124 4.92 -25.78 19.62
N THR A 125 5.90 -26.25 18.86
CA THR A 125 6.83 -27.33 19.27
C THR A 125 8.08 -26.84 20.01
N THR A 126 8.30 -25.52 20.11
CA THR A 126 9.47 -24.93 20.76
C THR A 126 9.17 -24.52 22.20
N GLY A 127 10.17 -24.63 23.08
CA GLY A 127 10.14 -24.23 24.50
C GLY A 127 10.04 -22.72 24.72
N VAL A 128 9.13 -22.06 24.01
CA VAL A 128 8.79 -20.66 24.20
C VAL A 128 8.02 -20.60 25.52
N ASN A 129 8.65 -20.04 26.56
CA ASN A 129 7.91 -19.56 27.72
C ASN A 129 6.97 -18.47 27.22
N LEU A 130 5.71 -18.83 26.99
CA LEU A 130 4.67 -17.88 26.65
C LEU A 130 4.45 -16.99 27.88
N THR A 131 4.71 -15.69 27.72
CA THR A 131 4.44 -14.68 28.75
C THR A 131 2.94 -14.47 28.96
N PHE A 132 2.11 -14.96 28.04
CA PHE A 132 0.65 -14.81 28.03
C PHE A 132 -0.03 -16.18 28.03
N THR A 133 -1.11 -16.29 28.79
CA THR A 133 -1.94 -17.49 28.81
C THR A 133 -2.89 -17.49 27.60
N PRO A 134 -2.92 -18.53 26.77
CA PRO A 134 -3.92 -18.66 25.71
C PRO A 134 -5.36 -18.68 26.27
N PRO A 135 -6.37 -18.18 25.53
CA PRO A 135 -6.28 -17.68 24.15
C PRO A 135 -5.75 -16.24 24.09
N PHE A 136 -4.83 -15.99 23.17
CA PHE A 136 -4.41 -14.64 22.85
C PHE A 136 -4.19 -14.47 21.36
N ILE A 137 -4.16 -13.22 20.93
CA ILE A 137 -3.80 -12.86 19.57
C ILE A 137 -2.53 -12.03 19.57
N LYS A 138 -1.63 -12.42 18.67
CA LYS A 138 -0.49 -11.62 18.28
C LYS A 138 -0.91 -10.80 17.06
N ARG A 139 -0.84 -9.48 17.18
CA ARG A 139 -1.27 -8.54 16.14
C ARG A 139 -0.10 -7.69 15.68
N LYS A 140 -0.04 -7.42 14.37
CA LYS A 140 0.85 -6.42 13.77
C LYS A 140 0.04 -5.48 12.89
N ILE A 141 0.23 -4.17 13.04
CA ILE A 141 -0.39 -3.16 12.16
C ILE A 141 0.71 -2.47 11.37
N THR A 142 0.52 -2.32 10.06
CA THR A 142 1.48 -1.65 9.17
C THR A 142 0.82 -0.43 8.54
N PRO A 143 1.03 0.78 9.08
CA PRO A 143 0.49 2.01 8.50
C PRO A 143 1.23 2.40 7.21
N ARG A 144 0.53 3.05 6.28
CA ARG A 144 1.14 3.68 5.09
C ARG A 144 0.47 5.01 4.76
N PHE A 145 0.92 6.08 5.40
CA PHE A 145 0.52 7.45 5.12
C PHE A 145 1.47 8.14 4.12
N LYS A 146 0.98 9.15 3.39
CA LYS A 146 1.79 10.08 2.60
C LYS A 146 2.48 11.07 3.55
N GLY A 147 3.56 10.62 4.16
CA GLY A 147 4.37 11.41 5.09
C GLY A 147 5.09 10.46 6.05
N GLN A 148 6.42 10.50 6.06
CA GLN A 148 7.21 9.63 6.94
C GLN A 148 6.94 9.93 8.42
N ASP A 149 6.67 11.19 8.75
CA ASP A 149 6.39 11.64 10.12
C ASP A 149 5.11 11.02 10.68
N LEU A 150 4.06 10.89 9.87
CA LEU A 150 2.80 10.24 10.28
C LEU A 150 2.98 8.75 10.53
N ASN A 151 3.76 8.05 9.71
CA ASN A 151 4.08 6.64 9.94
C ASN A 151 4.88 6.47 11.24
N THR A 152 5.89 7.31 11.44
CA THR A 152 6.72 7.31 12.66
C THR A 152 5.90 7.63 13.91
N PHE A 153 4.99 8.60 13.79
CA PHE A 153 4.06 8.96 14.86
C PHE A 153 3.08 7.82 15.15
N TYR A 154 2.50 7.18 14.14
CA TYR A 154 1.62 6.02 14.30
C TYR A 154 2.30 4.88 15.08
N ASP A 155 3.51 4.50 14.69
CA ASP A 155 4.26 3.44 15.37
C ASP A 155 4.52 3.81 16.85
N THR A 156 4.80 5.09 17.11
CA THR A 156 5.03 5.58 18.48
C THR A 156 3.73 5.62 19.29
N TYR A 157 2.63 6.06 18.66
CA TYR A 157 1.31 6.24 19.25
C TYR A 157 0.69 4.90 19.70
N TYR A 158 0.85 3.83 18.91
CA TYR A 158 0.33 2.50 19.23
C TYR A 158 1.34 1.58 19.94
N GLY A 159 2.44 2.16 20.46
CA GLY A 159 3.38 1.45 21.33
C GLY A 159 4.74 1.17 20.68
N LYS A 160 5.65 2.13 20.87
CA LYS A 160 7.10 1.87 21.00
C LYS A 160 7.51 1.97 22.48
N GLU A 161 7.09 1.04 23.33
CA GLU A 161 8.04 0.61 24.36
C GLU A 161 9.05 -0.35 23.70
N LYS A 162 10.00 0.31 23.01
CA LYS A 162 11.29 -0.16 22.49
C LYS A 162 11.29 -1.17 21.32
N ALA A 163 11.38 -0.60 20.12
CA ALA A 163 12.15 -1.06 18.96
C ALA A 163 12.53 -2.56 18.88
N SER A 164 11.61 -3.37 18.34
CA SER A 164 11.85 -4.16 17.13
C SER A 164 10.50 -4.62 16.55
N LEU A 165 10.04 -3.98 15.47
CA LEU A 165 8.87 -4.38 14.66
C LEU A 165 7.59 -4.71 15.47
N SER A 166 6.99 -3.69 16.11
CA SER A 166 5.78 -3.69 16.97
C SER A 166 4.80 -4.85 16.74
N VAL A 167 5.05 -5.94 17.47
CA VAL A 167 4.14 -7.05 17.68
C VAL A 167 3.44 -6.79 19.01
N ASN A 168 2.13 -6.62 18.99
CA ASN A 168 1.32 -6.49 20.21
C ASN A 168 0.62 -7.82 20.49
N HIS A 169 0.67 -8.27 21.75
CA HIS A 169 -0.08 -9.44 22.22
C HIS A 169 -1.28 -8.96 23.01
N GLU A 170 -2.44 -9.55 22.72
CA GLU A 170 -3.68 -9.20 23.39
C GLU A 170 -4.44 -10.47 23.71
N GLU A 171 -4.70 -10.71 24.99
CA GLU A 171 -5.57 -11.79 25.45
C GLU A 171 -6.95 -11.61 24.82
N ILE A 172 -7.61 -12.70 24.45
CA ILE A 172 -8.95 -12.64 23.84
C ILE A 172 -9.96 -13.45 24.66
N GLU A 173 -11.25 -13.19 24.46
CA GLU A 173 -12.31 -13.86 25.21
C GLU A 173 -12.89 -15.05 24.42
N THR A 174 -13.37 -16.06 25.13
CA THR A 174 -14.04 -17.25 24.57
C THR A 174 -15.53 -17.00 24.31
N ASN A 175 -16.16 -16.14 25.11
CA ASN A 175 -17.62 -16.01 25.11
C ASN A 175 -18.14 -14.65 24.65
N LYS A 176 -17.27 -13.65 24.51
CA LYS A 176 -17.65 -12.31 24.04
C LYS A 176 -16.65 -11.81 23.00
N LEU A 177 -17.14 -10.92 22.15
CA LEU A 177 -16.29 -10.17 21.23
C LEU A 177 -15.44 -9.19 22.02
N LYS A 178 -14.12 -9.32 21.92
CA LYS A 178 -13.17 -8.36 22.44
C LYS A 178 -12.61 -7.51 21.31
N ASN A 179 -12.50 -6.21 21.54
CA ASN A 179 -11.82 -5.32 20.61
C ASN A 179 -10.31 -5.52 20.74
N VAL A 180 -9.68 -6.02 19.67
CA VAL A 180 -8.23 -6.28 19.65
C VAL A 180 -7.47 -5.28 18.79
N ALA A 181 -8.17 -4.34 18.17
CA ALA A 181 -7.58 -3.27 17.38
C ALA A 181 -8.58 -2.19 17.11
N THR A 182 -8.21 -0.96 17.45
CA THR A 182 -9.00 0.23 17.16
C THR A 182 -8.11 1.27 16.50
N PHE A 183 -8.67 1.93 15.51
CA PHE A 183 -8.08 3.12 14.91
C PHE A 183 -9.15 4.23 14.88
N ASP A 184 -8.84 5.36 15.51
CA ASP A 184 -9.63 6.58 15.46
C ASP A 184 -8.82 7.67 14.74
N LEU A 185 -9.25 8.04 13.54
CA LEU A 185 -8.53 9.00 12.70
C LEU A 185 -8.48 10.40 13.32
N VAL A 186 -9.59 10.83 13.93
CA VAL A 186 -9.75 12.19 14.44
C VAL A 186 -8.91 12.35 15.70
N ASP A 187 -8.97 11.37 16.60
CA ASP A 187 -8.11 11.34 17.78
C ASP A 187 -6.62 11.24 17.39
N PHE A 188 -6.28 10.40 16.40
CA PHE A 188 -4.92 10.28 15.88
C PHE A 188 -4.36 11.63 15.41
N PHE A 189 -5.07 12.35 14.53
CA PHE A 189 -4.60 13.66 14.07
C PHE A 189 -4.61 14.71 15.18
N THR A 190 -5.57 14.66 16.09
CA THR A 190 -5.61 15.56 17.26
C THR A 190 -4.35 15.40 18.11
N LYS A 191 -3.95 14.16 18.42
CA LYS A 191 -2.74 13.88 19.19
C LYS A 191 -1.47 14.22 18.41
N TYR A 192 -1.44 13.93 17.10
CA TYR A 192 -0.32 14.31 16.24
C TYR A 192 -0.07 15.82 16.26
N HIS A 193 -1.10 16.64 16.02
CA HIS A 193 -0.94 18.10 16.00
C HIS A 193 -0.57 18.66 17.37
N LYS A 194 -1.14 18.14 18.46
CA LYS A 194 -0.74 18.52 19.82
C LYS A 194 0.69 18.10 20.16
N SER A 195 1.19 17.01 19.59
CA SER A 195 2.57 16.57 19.79
C SER A 195 3.60 17.50 19.12
N ILE A 196 3.24 18.05 17.95
CA ILE A 196 4.08 19.00 17.20
C ILE A 196 3.97 20.40 17.80
N ASN A 197 2.77 20.83 18.18
CA ASN A 197 2.53 22.13 18.77
C ASN A 197 1.56 22.01 19.95
N LYS A 198 2.15 21.99 21.15
CA LYS A 198 1.44 21.82 22.43
C LYS A 198 0.46 22.96 22.74
N ASN A 199 0.61 24.12 22.08
CA ASN A 199 -0.19 25.31 22.33
C ASN A 199 -1.41 25.42 21.39
N LEU A 200 -1.59 24.50 20.43
CA LEU A 200 -2.78 24.47 19.58
C LEU A 200 -4.02 24.11 20.41
N VAL A 201 -4.88 25.10 20.64
CA VAL A 201 -6.15 24.96 21.35
C VAL A 201 -7.29 25.64 20.59
N GLY A 202 -8.54 25.23 20.90
CA GLY A 202 -9.75 25.86 20.37
C GLY A 202 -9.80 25.88 18.83
N VAL A 203 -10.09 27.06 18.28
CA VAL A 203 -10.31 27.27 16.84
C VAL A 203 -9.08 26.91 16.01
N GLN A 204 -7.87 27.26 16.46
CA GLN A 204 -6.63 27.01 15.71
C GLN A 204 -6.35 25.51 15.54
N LEU A 205 -6.64 24.72 16.58
CA LEU A 205 -6.55 23.26 16.51
C LEU A 205 -7.56 22.72 15.50
N GLN A 206 -8.80 23.21 15.55
CA GLN A 206 -9.86 22.77 14.64
C GLN A 206 -9.55 23.11 13.18
N GLU A 207 -9.03 24.30 12.89
CA GLU A 207 -8.60 24.70 11.55
C GLU A 207 -7.45 23.83 11.04
N SER A 208 -6.47 23.53 11.91
CA SER A 208 -5.39 22.60 11.56
C SER A 208 -5.93 21.20 11.27
N LEU A 209 -6.85 20.69 12.09
CA LEU A 209 -7.46 19.38 11.88
C LEU A 209 -8.28 19.32 10.59
N ASN A 210 -9.05 20.37 10.27
CA ASN A 210 -9.85 20.42 9.05
C ASN A 210 -9.00 20.37 7.79
N LYS A 211 -7.74 20.85 7.82
CA LYS A 211 -6.79 20.71 6.69
C LYS A 211 -6.33 19.28 6.45
N PHE A 212 -6.36 18.42 7.48
CA PHE A 212 -5.91 17.02 7.39
C PHE A 212 -7.06 16.02 7.31
N LEU A 213 -8.22 16.31 7.90
CA LEU A 213 -9.42 15.47 7.90
C LEU A 213 -10.20 15.58 6.58
N THR A 214 -9.50 15.43 5.46
CA THR A 214 -10.02 15.59 4.10
C THR A 214 -10.21 14.24 3.40
N TYR A 215 -10.85 14.28 2.23
CA TYR A 215 -11.02 13.13 1.35
C TYR A 215 -9.69 12.44 0.98
N THR A 216 -8.66 13.22 0.61
CA THR A 216 -7.35 12.68 0.25
C THR A 216 -6.68 11.90 1.37
N THR A 217 -6.77 12.39 2.62
CA THR A 217 -6.19 11.71 3.77
C THR A 217 -6.98 10.46 4.13
N PHE A 218 -8.31 10.55 4.11
CA PHE A 218 -9.19 9.40 4.36
C PHE A 218 -8.91 8.24 3.40
N LYS A 219 -8.68 8.54 2.10
CA LYS A 219 -8.34 7.51 1.10
C LYS A 219 -7.05 6.75 1.42
N GLN A 220 -6.09 7.34 2.15
CA GLN A 220 -4.84 6.66 2.51
C GLN A 220 -5.05 5.55 3.54
N LEU A 221 -6.17 5.58 4.28
CA LEU A 221 -6.51 4.54 5.25
C LEU A 221 -6.68 3.16 4.61
N SER A 222 -7.01 3.09 3.31
CA SER A 222 -7.06 1.83 2.58
C SER A 222 -5.72 1.10 2.50
N SER A 223 -4.60 1.77 2.84
CA SER A 223 -3.26 1.20 2.83
C SER A 223 -2.77 0.76 4.22
N ILE A 224 -3.59 0.90 5.26
CA ILE A 224 -3.31 0.34 6.58
C ILE A 224 -3.69 -1.14 6.57
N SER A 225 -2.72 -2.01 6.85
CA SER A 225 -2.94 -3.45 6.97
C SER A 225 -2.78 -3.94 8.41
N THR A 226 -3.63 -4.88 8.83
CA THR A 226 -3.54 -5.53 10.14
C THR A 226 -3.39 -7.04 9.96
N SER A 227 -2.35 -7.62 10.56
CA SER A 227 -2.10 -9.06 10.55
C SER A 227 -2.35 -9.65 11.94
N PHE A 228 -2.89 -10.86 11.96
CA PHE A 228 -3.21 -11.60 13.19
C PHE A 228 -2.58 -13.00 13.18
N THR A 229 -2.10 -13.43 14.34
CA THR A 229 -1.75 -14.82 14.65
C THR A 229 -2.47 -15.17 15.94
N PHE A 230 -3.39 -16.13 15.88
CA PHE A 230 -4.07 -16.65 17.05
C PHE A 230 -3.22 -17.72 17.72
N VAL A 231 -3.15 -17.70 19.06
CA VAL A 231 -2.53 -18.74 19.86
C VAL A 231 -3.57 -19.30 20.83
N GLY A 232 -3.72 -20.62 20.80
CA GLY A 232 -4.72 -21.37 21.52
C GLY A 232 -4.15 -22.60 22.22
N LYS A 233 -5.03 -23.47 22.70
CA LYS A 233 -4.69 -24.72 23.38
C LYS A 233 -5.57 -25.85 22.84
N LYS A 234 -4.97 -27.00 22.53
CA LYS A 234 -5.66 -28.22 22.12
C LYS A 234 -4.96 -29.42 22.74
N ASP A 235 -5.71 -30.29 23.41
CA ASP A 235 -5.17 -31.54 24.01
C ASP A 235 -3.91 -31.29 24.86
N GLU A 236 -3.99 -30.30 25.75
CA GLU A 236 -2.88 -29.81 26.60
C GLU A 236 -1.69 -29.15 25.89
N LYS A 237 -1.67 -29.15 24.55
CA LYS A 237 -0.62 -28.54 23.73
C LYS A 237 -1.01 -27.14 23.28
N PHE A 238 -0.01 -26.27 23.13
CA PHE A 238 -0.21 -24.97 22.51
C PHE A 238 -0.23 -25.10 20.99
N ILE A 239 -1.17 -24.40 20.37
CA ILE A 239 -1.32 -24.34 18.93
C ILE A 239 -1.37 -22.89 18.47
N TYR A 240 -1.06 -22.66 17.19
CA TYR A 240 -1.23 -21.35 16.59
C TYR A 240 -1.83 -21.44 15.18
N ASN A 241 -2.66 -20.44 14.88
CA ASN A 241 -3.29 -20.24 13.58
C ASN A 241 -2.87 -18.87 13.06
N ASP A 242 -1.99 -18.85 12.07
CA ASP A 242 -1.70 -17.63 11.32
C ASP A 242 -2.86 -17.30 10.38
N MET A 243 -2.90 -16.04 9.95
CA MET A 243 -3.62 -15.68 8.73
C MET A 243 -3.17 -16.56 7.55
N MET A 244 -4.09 -16.84 6.63
CA MET A 244 -3.80 -17.66 5.45
C MET A 244 -2.56 -17.13 4.69
N PRO A 245 -1.67 -18.00 4.16
CA PRO A 245 -0.38 -17.60 3.58
C PRO A 245 -0.42 -16.56 2.46
N ASN A 246 -1.56 -16.43 1.77
CA ASN A 246 -1.76 -15.48 0.67
C ASN A 246 -2.42 -14.17 1.11
N LEU A 247 -2.57 -13.93 2.42
CA LEU A 247 -3.08 -12.69 2.97
C LEU A 247 -1.93 -11.89 3.57
N SER A 248 -1.64 -10.73 2.99
CA SER A 248 -0.59 -9.82 3.47
C SER A 248 -0.99 -9.02 4.72
N GLY A 249 -2.28 -9.09 5.08
CA GLY A 249 -2.94 -8.39 6.18
C GLY A 249 -4.39 -8.13 5.80
N ILE A 250 -5.22 -7.71 6.75
CA ILE A 250 -6.60 -7.29 6.52
C ILE A 250 -6.58 -5.78 6.29
N THR A 251 -7.06 -5.37 5.12
CA THR A 251 -7.17 -3.97 4.72
C THR A 251 -8.63 -3.54 4.78
N ILE A 252 -8.87 -2.29 5.19
CA ILE A 252 -10.22 -1.72 5.32
C ILE A 252 -10.76 -1.18 3.99
N ILE A 253 -10.14 -1.58 2.87
CA ILE A 253 -10.28 -0.98 1.55
C ILE A 253 -11.73 -0.98 1.04
N ASN A 254 -12.47 -2.07 1.22
CA ASN A 254 -13.84 -2.19 0.71
C ASN A 254 -14.78 -1.19 1.41
N PHE A 255 -14.65 -1.04 2.73
CA PHE A 255 -15.41 -0.05 3.47
C PHE A 255 -15.03 1.39 3.07
N ILE A 256 -13.73 1.66 2.88
CA ILE A 256 -13.26 2.96 2.37
C ILE A 256 -13.83 3.24 0.96
N GLN A 257 -13.90 2.23 0.08
CA GLN A 257 -14.49 2.38 -1.25
C GLN A 257 -15.99 2.65 -1.20
N ASP A 258 -16.73 1.99 -0.31
CA ASP A 258 -18.15 2.26 -0.10
C ASP A 258 -18.37 3.70 0.36
N VAL A 259 -17.58 4.17 1.32
CA VAL A 259 -17.59 5.56 1.77
C VAL A 259 -17.33 6.53 0.61
N ILE A 260 -16.29 6.27 -0.18
CA ILE A 260 -15.97 7.09 -1.36
C ILE A 260 -17.16 7.10 -2.33
N ASN A 261 -17.73 5.94 -2.65
CA ASN A 261 -18.88 5.83 -3.54
C ASN A 261 -20.09 6.62 -3.04
N GLN A 262 -20.33 6.68 -1.73
CA GLN A 262 -21.38 7.52 -1.16
C GLN A 262 -21.07 9.00 -1.29
N ILE A 263 -19.82 9.43 -1.08
CA ILE A 263 -19.42 10.82 -1.36
C ILE A 263 -19.70 11.15 -2.84
N LYS A 264 -19.36 10.26 -3.78
CA LYS A 264 -19.62 10.44 -5.23
C LYS A 264 -21.12 10.55 -5.54
N ARG A 265 -21.95 9.80 -4.81
CA ARG A 265 -23.42 9.75 -5.00
C ARG A 265 -24.17 10.84 -4.25
N SER A 266 -23.53 11.52 -3.30
CA SER A 266 -24.10 12.63 -2.56
C SER A 266 -24.67 13.68 -3.52
N ARG A 267 -25.73 14.37 -3.09
CA ARG A 267 -26.47 15.29 -3.96
C ARG A 267 -25.60 16.42 -4.55
N PHE A 268 -24.50 16.80 -3.89
CA PHE A 268 -23.62 17.88 -4.34
C PHE A 268 -22.60 17.46 -5.41
N PHE A 269 -22.22 16.18 -5.44
CA PHE A 269 -21.27 15.68 -6.43
C PHE A 269 -21.93 14.88 -7.55
N LYS A 270 -23.23 14.56 -7.40
CA LYS A 270 -24.03 13.90 -8.43
C LYS A 270 -23.91 14.67 -9.74
N ASN A 271 -23.24 14.06 -10.73
CA ASN A 271 -22.92 14.57 -12.08
C ASN A 271 -21.71 15.51 -12.22
N LYS A 272 -21.08 15.99 -11.14
CA LYS A 272 -19.87 16.85 -11.20
C LYS A 272 -18.60 16.16 -10.73
N TRP A 273 -18.70 14.91 -10.27
CA TRP A 273 -17.58 14.17 -9.71
C TRP A 273 -16.37 14.04 -10.65
N ILE A 274 -16.59 13.74 -11.93
CA ILE A 274 -15.52 13.46 -12.90
C ILE A 274 -14.62 14.69 -13.09
N SER A 275 -15.20 15.89 -13.20
CA SER A 275 -14.44 17.15 -13.32
C SER A 275 -13.61 17.44 -12.08
N TYR A 276 -14.10 17.10 -10.89
CA TYR A 276 -13.35 17.33 -9.66
C TYR A 276 -12.29 16.25 -9.38
N GLU A 277 -12.48 15.00 -9.84
CA GLU A 277 -11.51 13.92 -9.60
C GLU A 277 -10.22 14.13 -10.40
N SER A 278 -10.29 14.73 -11.60
CA SER A 278 -9.10 15.14 -12.37
C SER A 278 -8.30 16.24 -11.68
N GLU A 279 -8.97 17.07 -10.89
CA GLU A 279 -8.39 18.18 -10.15
C GLU A 279 -8.56 17.91 -8.66
N LYS A 280 -7.97 16.82 -8.14
CA LYS A 280 -8.12 16.34 -6.74
C LYS A 280 -8.20 17.45 -5.67
N SER A 281 -7.46 18.54 -5.86
CA SER A 281 -7.47 19.74 -5.01
C SER A 281 -8.83 20.45 -4.89
N LYS A 282 -9.75 20.25 -5.83
CA LYS A 282 -11.09 20.83 -5.82
C LYS A 282 -12.10 20.03 -4.99
N ILE A 283 -11.88 18.75 -4.68
CA ILE A 283 -12.80 17.96 -3.84
C ILE A 283 -12.52 18.17 -2.35
N ASP A 284 -11.24 18.11 -1.98
CA ASP A 284 -10.78 18.17 -0.58
C ASP A 284 -11.36 19.33 0.25
N PRO A 285 -11.50 20.59 -0.24
CA PRO A 285 -12.04 21.67 0.59
C PRO A 285 -13.54 21.52 0.91
N TYR A 286 -14.25 20.61 0.23
CA TYR A 286 -15.69 20.42 0.38
C TYR A 286 -16.05 19.15 1.15
N VAL A 287 -15.07 18.30 1.49
CA VAL A 287 -15.30 17.04 2.20
C VAL A 287 -14.50 17.06 3.50
N LEU A 288 -15.21 17.07 4.62
CA LEU A 288 -14.63 17.08 5.96
C LEU A 288 -15.05 15.82 6.72
N ILE A 289 -14.07 15.03 7.16
CA ILE A 289 -14.29 13.86 8.00
C ILE A 289 -14.50 14.32 9.45
N LYS A 290 -15.68 14.08 10.01
CA LYS A 290 -16.04 14.45 11.38
C LYS A 290 -15.79 13.32 12.38
N GLU A 291 -15.95 12.08 11.93
CA GLU A 291 -15.65 10.87 12.69
C GLU A 291 -15.16 9.80 11.71
N ALA A 292 -14.13 9.03 12.09
CA ALA A 292 -13.71 7.85 11.36
C ALA A 292 -13.04 6.86 12.33
N LYS A 293 -13.83 5.88 12.77
CA LYS A 293 -13.44 4.85 13.72
C LYS A 293 -13.56 3.49 13.07
N PHE A 294 -12.57 2.66 13.32
CA PHE A 294 -12.47 1.31 12.79
C PHE A 294 -12.00 0.40 13.91
N SER A 295 -12.60 -0.78 14.03
CA SER A 295 -12.16 -1.76 15.01
C SER A 295 -12.31 -3.19 14.55
N TYR A 296 -11.42 -4.05 15.04
CA TYR A 296 -11.49 -5.49 14.87
C TYR A 296 -11.91 -6.12 16.18
N LEU A 297 -13.01 -6.86 16.12
CA LEU A 297 -13.61 -7.57 17.23
C LEU A 297 -13.37 -9.06 17.05
N ILE A 298 -12.79 -9.72 18.04
CA ILE A 298 -12.41 -11.13 17.97
C ILE A 298 -13.00 -11.90 19.15
N LYS A 299 -13.41 -13.13 18.88
CA LYS A 299 -13.84 -14.13 19.85
C LYS A 299 -13.20 -15.48 19.50
N SER A 300 -12.69 -16.19 20.50
CA SER A 300 -12.26 -17.59 20.34
C SER A 300 -13.43 -18.55 20.56
N ASN A 301 -13.32 -19.81 20.14
CA ASN A 301 -14.29 -20.81 20.58
C ASN A 301 -14.05 -21.22 22.05
N GLU A 302 -15.03 -21.91 22.65
CA GLU A 302 -14.95 -22.37 24.05
C GLU A 302 -13.76 -23.30 24.30
N GLU A 303 -13.40 -24.11 23.30
CA GLU A 303 -12.25 -25.02 23.37
C GLU A 303 -10.90 -24.31 23.23
N ILE A 304 -10.88 -23.01 22.90
CA ILE A 304 -9.65 -22.22 22.71
C ILE A 304 -8.77 -22.80 21.57
N THR A 305 -9.40 -23.45 20.59
CA THR A 305 -8.72 -24.09 19.46
C THR A 305 -8.73 -23.23 18.19
N ASN A 306 -9.67 -22.29 18.06
CA ASN A 306 -9.75 -21.40 16.92
C ASN A 306 -10.40 -20.05 17.25
N ILE A 307 -10.38 -19.14 16.27
CA ILE A 307 -11.19 -17.93 16.26
C ILE A 307 -12.59 -18.28 15.75
N SER A 308 -13.59 -18.12 16.61
CA SER A 308 -14.99 -18.37 16.28
C SER A 308 -15.61 -17.19 15.54
N ASP A 309 -15.29 -15.97 15.95
CA ASP A 309 -15.74 -14.74 15.30
C ASP A 309 -14.58 -13.76 15.12
N LEU A 310 -14.49 -13.19 13.92
CA LEU A 310 -13.70 -12.00 13.63
C LEU A 310 -14.60 -11.06 12.86
N ASN A 311 -14.89 -9.90 13.44
CA ASN A 311 -15.78 -8.90 12.86
C ASN A 311 -15.01 -7.58 12.69
N PHE A 312 -15.32 -6.87 11.60
CA PHE A 312 -14.82 -5.52 11.39
C PHE A 312 -15.97 -4.53 11.62
N ASP A 313 -15.82 -3.69 12.63
CA ASP A 313 -16.78 -2.64 13.00
C ASP A 313 -16.23 -1.29 12.58
N ALA A 314 -17.04 -0.48 11.90
CA ALA A 314 -16.61 0.80 11.38
C ALA A 314 -17.73 1.83 11.38
N LYS A 315 -17.37 3.07 11.70
CA LYS A 315 -18.26 4.23 11.62
C LYS A 315 -17.50 5.43 11.05
N VAL A 316 -18.08 6.03 10.02
CA VAL A 316 -17.56 7.23 9.38
C VAL A 316 -18.67 8.26 9.28
N VAL A 317 -18.40 9.48 9.73
CA VAL A 317 -19.29 10.64 9.59
C VAL A 317 -18.59 11.69 8.74
N ILE A 318 -19.22 12.10 7.66
CA ILE A 318 -18.66 13.02 6.67
C ILE A 318 -19.61 14.20 6.50
N GLU A 319 -19.05 15.40 6.54
CA GLU A 319 -19.71 16.61 6.10
C GLU A 319 -19.26 16.92 4.67
N VAL A 320 -20.23 17.02 3.76
CA VAL A 320 -20.03 17.47 2.39
C VAL A 320 -20.66 18.85 2.24
N THR A 321 -19.88 19.84 1.83
CA THR A 321 -20.35 21.20 1.55
C THR A 321 -20.57 21.38 0.05
N ASN A 322 -21.62 22.10 -0.36
CA ASN A 322 -21.88 22.36 -1.77
C ASN A 322 -20.69 23.10 -2.45
N PRO A 323 -20.05 22.53 -3.48
CA PRO A 323 -18.91 23.15 -4.15
C PRO A 323 -19.27 24.37 -5.01
N ASP A 324 -20.54 24.52 -5.39
CA ASP A 324 -21.06 25.65 -6.15
C ASP A 324 -21.39 26.87 -5.27
N PHE A 325 -21.12 26.78 -3.96
CA PHE A 325 -21.40 27.86 -3.01
C PHE A 325 -20.25 28.85 -2.86
N LYS A 326 -19.28 28.89 -3.79
CA LYS A 326 -18.26 29.93 -3.79
C LYS A 326 -18.69 31.08 -4.69
N GLU A 327 -18.87 32.25 -4.07
CA GLU A 327 -18.64 33.55 -4.70
C GLU A 327 -17.22 33.65 -5.27
#